data_AF-A0A920Q649-F1
#
_entry.id   AF-A0A920Q649-F1
#
_cell.length_a   1.000
_cell.length_b   1.000
_cell.length_c   1.000
_cell.angle_alpha   90.00
_cell.angle_beta   90.00
_cell.angle_gamma   90.00
#
_symmetry.space_group_name_H-M   'P 1'
#
loop_
_entity.id
_entity.type
_entity.pdbx_description
1 polymer ?
#
loop_
_entity_poly.entity_id
_entity_poly.type
_entity_poly.pdbx_seq_one_letter_code
_entity_poly.pdbx_strand_id
1 'polypeptide(L)' 'MLYVTSEQFTNEFITAIRNRTTEDFRRRYRSVQVLLLDDVQFLSGKEQTHEGFFHTFNDLHNAGNQVVISSDRGS' A
#
# COMPACT_ATOMS: atom_id res chain seq x y z
N MET A 1 10.43 6.68 8.25
CA MET A 1 10.04 6.80 6.83
C MET A 1 10.12 5.41 6.23
N LEU A 2 9.08 4.98 5.51
CA LEU A 2 9.03 3.68 4.83
C LEU A 2 8.81 3.92 3.34
N TYR A 3 9.63 3.30 2.50
CA TYR A 3 9.50 3.29 1.06
C TYR A 3 9.13 1.88 0.60
N VAL A 4 8.13 1.77 -0.25
CA VAL A 4 7.65 0.50 -0.80
C VAL A 4 7.04 0.73 -2.17
N THR A 5 7.19 -0.21 -3.09
CA THR A 5 6.45 -0.12 -4.35
C THR A 5 4.99 -0.53 -4.14
N SER A 6 4.11 0.00 -4.99
CA SER A 6 2.69 -0.34 -5.01
C SER A 6 2.44 -1.87 -5.13
N GLU A 7 3.26 -2.56 -5.92
CA GLU A 7 3.24 -4.02 -6.07
C GLU A 7 3.65 -4.75 -4.78
N GLN A 8 4.77 -4.34 -4.16
CA GLN A 8 5.25 -4.93 -2.91
C GLN A 8 4.23 -4.78 -1.79
N PHE A 9 3.66 -3.59 -1.63
CA PHE A 9 2.62 -3.32 -0.64
C PHE A 9 1.43 -4.27 -0.82
N THR A 10 0.98 -4.40 -2.07
CA THR A 10 -0.15 -5.26 -2.43
C THR A 10 0.14 -6.73 -2.13
N ASN A 11 1.33 -7.22 -2.50
CA ASN A 11 1.74 -8.61 -2.26
C ASN A 11 1.87 -8.91 -0.76
N GLU A 12 2.44 -8.00 0.02
CA GLU A 12 2.51 -8.11 1.48
C GLU A 12 1.10 -8.13 2.10
N PHE A 13 0.18 -7.30 1.60
CA PHE A 13 -1.20 -7.27 2.07
C PHE A 13 -1.95 -8.57 1.78
N ILE A 14 -1.88 -9.07 0.54
CA ILE A 14 -2.48 -10.36 0.15
C ILE A 14 -1.90 -11.49 1.01
N THR A 15 -0.60 -11.47 1.26
CA THR A 15 0.09 -12.45 2.09
C THR A 15 -0.39 -12.37 3.54
N ALA A 16 -0.56 -11.16 4.08
CA ALA A 16 -1.08 -10.93 5.43
C ALA A 16 -2.52 -11.43 5.58
N ILE A 17 -3.38 -11.25 4.56
CA ILE A 17 -4.73 -11.83 4.54
C ILE A 17 -4.67 -13.35 4.57
N ARG A 18 -3.88 -13.96 3.67
CA ARG A 18 -3.75 -15.43 3.57
C ARG A 18 -3.23 -16.05 4.86
N ASN A 19 -2.28 -15.38 5.51
CA ASN A 19 -1.64 -15.86 6.73
C ASN A 19 -2.36 -15.42 8.02
N ARG A 20 -3.46 -14.65 7.92
CA ARG A 20 -4.17 -14.05 9.05
C ARG A 20 -3.29 -13.15 9.94
N THR A 21 -2.30 -12.49 9.34
CA THR A 21 -1.35 -11.56 9.98
C THR A 21 -1.60 -10.10 9.56
N THR A 22 -2.86 -9.77 9.26
CA THR A 22 -3.27 -8.41 8.84
C THR A 22 -3.06 -7.36 9.92
N GLU A 23 -3.06 -7.74 11.20
CA GLU A 23 -2.77 -6.83 12.31
C GLU A 23 -1.29 -6.40 12.31
N ASP A 24 -0.36 -7.34 12.13
CA ASP A 24 1.08 -7.05 12.02
C ASP A 24 1.39 -6.17 10.83
N PHE A 25 0.75 -6.45 9.69
CA PHE A 25 0.81 -5.60 8.49
C PHE A 25 0.37 -4.17 8.85
N ARG A 26 -0.83 -3.99 9.41
CA ARG A 26 -1.35 -2.68 9.79
C ARG A 26 -0.43 -1.98 10.80
N ARG A 27 0.13 -2.70 11.77
CA ARG A 27 1.05 -2.13 12.77
C ARG A 27 2.33 -1.62 12.12
N ARG A 28 2.94 -2.38 11.20
CA ARG A 28 4.12 -1.95 10.44
C ARG A 28 3.84 -0.65 9.69
N TYR A 29 2.76 -0.60 8.91
CA TYR A 29 2.42 0.57 8.09
C TYR A 29 1.83 1.74 8.89
N ARG A 30 1.30 1.52 10.11
CA ARG A 30 0.87 2.61 11.01
C ARG A 30 1.96 3.16 11.92
N SER A 31 3.06 2.42 12.09
CA SER A 31 4.19 2.88 12.90
C SER A 31 5.07 3.93 12.19
N VAL A 32 4.79 4.23 10.93
CA VAL A 32 5.62 5.11 10.10
C VAL A 32 4.98 6.48 9.97
N GLN A 33 5.78 7.54 10.21
CA GLN A 33 5.32 8.92 10.07
C GLN A 33 5.10 9.33 8.60
N VAL A 34 5.92 8.77 7.70
CA VAL A 34 5.86 9.00 6.26
C VAL A 34 5.95 7.67 5.54
N LEU A 35 4.95 7.40 4.70
CA LEU A 35 4.90 6.26 3.77
C LEU A 35 5.07 6.78 2.34
N LEU A 36 6.05 6.26 1.61
CA LEU A 36 6.29 6.55 0.20
C LEU A 36 5.93 5.34 -0.62
N LEU A 37 4.97 5.52 -1.52
CA LEU A 37 4.52 4.53 -2.47
C LEU A 37 4.99 4.93 -3.86
N ASP A 38 5.82 4.10 -4.49
CA ASP A 38 6.24 4.32 -5.87
C ASP A 38 5.51 3.38 -6.83
N ASP A 39 5.58 3.68 -8.13
CA ASP A 39 5.15 2.78 -9.19
C ASP A 39 3.65 2.41 -9.16
N VAL A 40 2.78 3.31 -8.67
CA VAL A 40 1.34 3.05 -8.56
C VAL A 40 0.68 2.72 -9.92
N GLN A 41 1.25 3.18 -11.03
CA GLN A 41 0.77 2.89 -12.39
C GLN A 41 0.73 1.38 -12.71
N PHE A 42 1.60 0.58 -12.10
CA PHE A 42 1.68 -0.86 -12.32
C PHE A 42 0.51 -1.64 -11.71
N LEU A 43 -0.29 -1.00 -10.84
CA LEU A 43 -1.51 -1.60 -10.31
C LEU A 43 -2.69 -1.57 -11.31
N SER A 44 -2.60 -0.78 -12.38
CA SER A 44 -3.67 -0.57 -13.37
C SER A 44 -4.00 -1.80 -14.22
N GLY A 45 -3.13 -2.81 -14.26
CA GLY A 45 -3.35 -4.04 -15.05
C GLY A 45 -4.23 -5.09 -14.37
N LYS A 46 -4.65 -4.88 -13.11
CA LYS A 46 -5.44 -5.85 -12.33
C LYS A 46 -6.53 -5.12 -11.55
N GLU A 47 -7.69 -4.86 -12.15
CA GLU A 47 -8.78 -4.08 -11.55
C GLU A 47 -9.13 -4.48 -10.10
N GLN A 48 -9.26 -5.78 -9.82
CA GLN A 48 -9.54 -6.27 -8.46
C GLN A 48 -8.43 -5.98 -7.44
N THR A 49 -7.19 -5.92 -7.91
CA THR A 49 -6.02 -5.60 -7.07
C THR A 49 -5.98 -4.10 -6.78
N HIS A 50 -6.41 -3.29 -7.76
CA HIS A 50 -6.47 -1.84 -7.65
C HIS A 50 -7.46 -1.39 -6.57
N GLU A 51 -8.66 -1.95 -6.55
CA GLU A 51 -9.71 -1.59 -5.60
C GLU A 51 -9.34 -2.01 -4.15
N GLY A 52 -8.82 -3.23 -3.99
CA GLY A 52 -8.33 -3.73 -2.69
C GLY A 52 -7.14 -2.92 -2.16
N PHE A 53 -6.23 -2.51 -3.03
CA PHE A 53 -5.15 -1.57 -2.69
C PHE A 53 -5.72 -0.23 -2.22
N PHE A 54 -6.64 0.37 -2.97
CA PHE A 54 -7.18 1.70 -2.68
C PHE A 54 -7.91 1.75 -1.33
N HIS A 55 -8.70 0.72 -1.01
CA HIS A 55 -9.34 0.60 0.31
C HIS A 55 -8.31 0.50 1.44
N THR A 56 -7.29 -0.33 1.27
CA THR A 56 -6.25 -0.53 2.30
C THR A 56 -5.41 0.73 2.49
N PHE A 57 -5.09 1.40 1.38
CA PHE A 57 -4.41 2.69 1.38
C PHE A 57 -5.23 3.73 2.17
N ASN A 58 -6.53 3.87 1.87
CA ASN A 58 -7.39 4.84 2.55
C ASN A 58 -7.51 4.54 4.05
N ASP A 59 -7.63 3.26 4.43
CA ASP A 59 -7.67 2.85 5.84
C ASP A 59 -6.38 3.21 6.61
N LEU A 60 -5.24 3.18 5.93
CA LEU A 60 -3.95 3.56 6.51
C LEU A 60 -3.73 5.07 6.52
N HIS A 61 -4.14 5.77 5.46
CA HIS A 61 -4.10 7.23 5.35
C HIS A 61 -5.00 7.89 6.39
N ASN A 62 -6.24 7.40 6.54
CA ASN A 62 -7.20 7.89 7.53
C ASN A 62 -6.78 7.64 8.99
N ALA A 63 -5.82 6.75 9.22
CA ALA A 63 -5.27 6.49 10.55
C ALA A 63 -4.23 7.55 11.02
N GLY A 64 -4.02 8.62 10.23
CA GLY A 64 -3.22 9.80 10.62
C GLY A 64 -1.78 9.82 10.12
N ASN A 65 -1.41 8.93 9.20
CA ASN A 65 -0.06 8.90 8.63
C ASN A 65 0.01 9.74 7.36
N GLN A 66 1.10 10.48 7.19
CA GLN A 66 1.34 11.22 5.96
C GLN A 66 1.77 10.22 4.87
N VAL A 67 0.94 10.07 3.83
CA VAL A 67 1.23 9.18 2.72
C VAL A 67 1.56 10.00 1.46
N VAL A 68 2.71 9.70 0.87
CA VAL A 68 3.20 10.30 -0.38
C VAL A 68 3.19 9.23 -1.45
N ILE A 69 2.50 9.49 -2.57
CA ILE A 69 2.44 8.58 -3.71
C ILE A 69 3.19 9.22 -4.87
N SER A 70 4.07 8.44 -5.48
CA SER A 70 4.71 8.69 -6.77
C SER A 70 4.04 7.82 -7.83
N SER A 71 3.79 8.42 -8.99
CA SER A 71 3.33 7.72 -10.18
C SER A 71 4.25 8.14 -11.32
N ASP A 72 4.98 7.17 -11.88
CA ASP A 72 5.72 7.43 -13.10
C ASP A 72 4.79 7.20 -14.29
N ARG A 73 4.41 8.28 -14.96
CA ARG A 73 3.74 8.18 -16.26
C ARG A 73 4.86 8.10 -17.29
N GLY A 74 5.35 6.89 -17.51
CA GLY A 74 6.37 6.62 -18.53
C GLY A 74 6.00 7.32 -19.85
N SER A 75 6.83 8.29 -20.21
CA SER A 75 6.86 9.02 -21.48
C SER A 75 7.27 8.13 -22.64
#